data_AF-A0A1M5L0R5-F1
#
_entry.id   AF-A0A1M5L0R5-F1
#
_cell.length_a   1.000
_cell.length_b   1.000
_cell.length_c   1.000
_cell.angle_alpha   90.00
_cell.angle_beta   90.00
_cell.angle_gamma   90.00
#
_symmetry.space_group_name_H-M   'P 1'
#
loop_
_entity.id
_entity.type
_entity.pdbx_description
1 polymer ?
#
loop_
_entity_poly.entity_id
_entity_poly.type
_entity_poly.pdbx_seq_one_letter_code
_entity_poly.pdbx_strand_id
1 'polypeptide(L)'
;MTERDALAEPDPTLAALGRIARDSASRFAGHNLRIRRSRVVHAVRAYPWLGGLSLPGPACGQGWGGPGVGGDLHPTSEQVTCEHQRCRGAAAPGVPAHRAQLALDLGV
;
A
#
# COMPACT_ATOMS: atom_id res chain seq x y z
N MET A 1 31.44 -29.97 -7.47
CA MET A 1 31.25 -30.07 -6.01
C MET A 1 31.13 -28.63 -5.49
N THR A 2 30.10 -27.89 -5.92
CA THR A 2 28.75 -27.63 -5.34
C THR A 2 28.74 -26.62 -4.18
N GLU A 3 28.59 -25.33 -4.54
CA GLU A 3 28.17 -24.24 -3.64
C GLU A 3 27.00 -23.40 -4.22
N ARG A 4 26.42 -23.83 -5.35
CA ARG A 4 25.21 -23.24 -5.93
C ARG A 4 24.05 -24.19 -5.63
N ASP A 5 22.95 -23.64 -5.10
CA ASP A 5 21.70 -24.32 -4.72
C ASP A 5 21.57 -24.91 -3.31
N ALA A 6 22.03 -24.18 -2.28
CA ALA A 6 21.26 -24.16 -1.04
C ALA A 6 20.20 -23.06 -1.19
N LEU A 7 19.00 -23.44 -1.63
CA LEU A 7 17.82 -22.59 -1.60
C LEU A 7 17.66 -22.09 -0.16
N ALA A 8 18.05 -20.85 0.10
CA ALA A 8 17.87 -20.22 1.40
C ALA A 8 16.40 -20.39 1.79
N GLU A 9 16.16 -21.02 2.94
CA GLU A 9 14.83 -21.17 3.50
C GLU A 9 14.15 -19.80 3.49
N PRO A 10 12.90 -19.67 2.98
CA PRO A 10 12.28 -18.37 2.83
C PRO A 10 12.20 -17.69 4.19
N ASP A 11 12.80 -16.49 4.31
CA ASP A 11 12.83 -15.72 5.56
C ASP A 11 11.41 -15.68 6.18
N PRO A 12 11.22 -16.27 7.38
CA PRO A 12 9.90 -16.39 7.99
C PRO A 12 9.27 -15.03 8.28
N THR A 13 10.09 -13.99 8.47
CA THR A 13 9.63 -12.61 8.66
C THR A 13 9.04 -12.07 7.37
N LEU A 14 9.78 -12.16 6.26
CA LEU A 14 9.29 -11.76 4.94
C LEU A 14 8.05 -12.58 4.54
N ALA A 15 8.00 -13.87 4.88
CA ALA A 15 6.83 -14.71 4.64
C ALA A 15 5.59 -14.22 5.43
N ALA A 16 5.77 -13.79 6.69
CA ALA A 16 4.70 -13.21 7.51
C ALA A 16 4.23 -11.86 6.97
N LEU A 17 5.15 -10.96 6.62
CA LEU A 17 4.83 -9.68 5.99
C LEU A 17 4.09 -9.87 4.66
N GLY A 18 4.51 -10.86 3.87
CA GLY A 18 3.88 -11.24 2.62
C GLY A 18 2.43 -11.70 2.79
N ARG A 19 2.13 -12.45 3.86
CA ARG A 19 0.74 -12.81 4.22
C ARG A 19 -0.09 -11.56 4.52
N ILE A 20 0.42 -10.66 5.36
CA ILE A 20 -0.26 -9.40 5.71
C ILE A 20 -0.56 -8.54 4.47
N ALA A 21 0.40 -8.42 3.55
CA ALA A 21 0.24 -7.65 2.32
C ALA A 21 -0.82 -8.27 1.40
N ARG A 22 -0.83 -9.61 1.24
CA ARG A 22 -1.85 -10.32 0.44
C ARG A 22 -3.24 -10.21 1.04
N ASP A 23 -3.39 -10.41 2.34
CA ASP A 23 -4.68 -10.32 3.02
C ASP A 23 -5.24 -8.90 2.93
N SER A 24 -4.39 -7.90 3.09
CA SER A 24 -4.76 -6.49 2.93
C SER A 24 -5.15 -6.16 1.50
N ALA A 25 -4.38 -6.61 0.50
CA ALA A 25 -4.72 -6.39 -0.91
C ALA A 25 -6.06 -7.04 -1.27
N SER A 26 -6.29 -8.29 -0.82
CA SER A 26 -7.54 -9.02 -1.04
C SER A 26 -8.74 -8.30 -0.44
N ARG A 27 -8.58 -7.73 0.76
CA ARG A 27 -9.64 -6.96 1.46
C ARG A 27 -10.09 -5.70 0.72
N PHE A 28 -9.20 -5.07 -0.07
CA PHE A 28 -9.50 -3.85 -0.81
C PHE A 28 -9.69 -4.07 -2.32
N ALA A 29 -9.63 -5.32 -2.79
CA ALA A 29 -9.86 -5.66 -4.19
C ALA A 29 -11.29 -5.25 -4.60
N GLY A 30 -11.40 -4.38 -5.62
CA GLY A 30 -12.70 -3.88 -6.10
C GLY A 30 -13.40 -2.91 -5.14
N HIS A 31 -12.76 -2.47 -4.07
CA HIS A 31 -13.33 -1.56 -3.08
C HIS A 31 -12.65 -0.18 -3.10
N ASN A 32 -13.42 0.84 -2.72
CA ASN A 32 -12.90 2.12 -2.26
C ASN A 32 -12.61 2.05 -0.76
N LEU A 33 -12.08 3.12 -0.17
CA LEU A 33 -11.78 3.17 1.25
C LEU A 33 -12.32 4.40 1.96
N ARG A 34 -12.59 4.23 3.25
CA ARG A 34 -12.76 5.30 4.24
C ARG A 34 -11.62 5.26 5.24
N ILE A 35 -11.26 6.43 5.73
CA ILE A 35 -10.27 6.59 6.78
C ILE A 35 -11.01 6.81 8.10
N ARG A 36 -10.89 5.87 9.04
CA ARG A 36 -11.52 5.88 10.36
C ARG A 36 -13.02 6.16 10.24
N ARG A 37 -13.52 7.20 10.94
CA ARG A 37 -14.93 7.62 10.94
C ARG A 37 -15.28 8.66 9.87
N SER A 38 -14.37 8.96 8.94
CA SER A 38 -14.62 9.94 7.87
C SER A 38 -15.71 9.44 6.92
N ARG A 39 -16.61 10.34 6.52
CA ARG A 39 -17.60 10.09 5.45
C ARG A 39 -17.01 10.25 4.05
N VAL A 40 -15.79 10.77 3.94
CA VAL A 40 -15.10 10.95 2.67
C VAL A 40 -14.60 9.60 2.17
N VAL A 41 -14.97 9.26 0.93
CA VAL A 41 -14.62 8.00 0.26
C VAL A 41 -13.51 8.27 -0.75
N HIS A 42 -12.44 7.47 -0.65
CA HIS A 42 -11.23 7.57 -1.47
C HIS A 42 -11.10 6.31 -2.33
N ALA A 43 -10.61 6.46 -3.56
CA ALA A 43 -10.13 5.33 -4.35
C ALA A 43 -8.88 4.70 -3.71
N VAL A 44 -8.60 3.44 -4.04
CA VAL A 44 -7.44 2.69 -3.52
C VAL A 44 -6.29 2.68 -4.52
N ARG A 45 -5.05 2.79 -4.04
CA ARG A 45 -3.85 2.43 -4.81
C ARG A 45 -2.87 1.65 -3.93
N ALA A 46 -1.96 0.91 -4.57
CA ALA A 46 -0.86 0.25 -3.90
C ALA A 46 0.30 1.24 -3.62
N TYR A 47 0.86 1.15 -2.43
CA TYR A 47 2.04 1.90 -1.98
C TYR A 47 3.18 0.94 -1.66
N PRO A 48 4.43 1.25 -2.04
CA PRO A 48 5.59 0.51 -1.58
C PRO A 48 5.65 0.42 -0.05
N TRP A 49 6.01 -0.76 0.44
CA TRP A 49 6.14 -1.09 1.85
C TRP A 49 7.38 -1.98 2.08
N LEU A 50 7.50 -2.56 3.27
CA LEU A 50 8.68 -3.33 3.71
C LEU A 50 8.95 -4.55 2.83
N GLY A 51 10.23 -4.87 2.64
CA GLY A 51 10.64 -6.09 1.93
C GLY A 51 10.21 -6.15 0.46
N GLY A 52 10.04 -5.01 -0.20
CA GLY A 52 9.55 -4.94 -1.59
C GLY A 52 8.05 -5.22 -1.74
N LEU A 53 7.33 -5.37 -0.63
CA LEU A 53 5.88 -5.57 -0.62
C LEU A 53 5.14 -4.23 -0.84
N SER A 54 3.82 -4.29 -0.94
CA SER A 54 2.98 -3.08 -1.05
C SER A 54 1.71 -3.21 -0.22
N LEU A 55 1.18 -2.07 0.24
CA LEU A 55 -0.07 -1.98 0.98
C LEU A 55 -1.07 -1.04 0.30
N PRO A 56 -2.39 -1.31 0.44
CA PRO A 56 -3.42 -0.41 -0.06
C PRO A 56 -3.48 0.90 0.74
N GLY A 57 -3.80 1.99 0.08
CA GLY A 57 -4.07 3.29 0.71
C GLY A 57 -4.85 4.25 -0.21
N PRO A 58 -5.24 5.44 0.29
CA PRO A 58 -6.04 6.40 -0.46
C PRO A 58 -5.26 6.95 -1.65
N ALA A 59 -5.83 6.88 -2.85
CA ALA A 59 -5.14 7.25 -4.09
C ALA A 59 -4.73 8.73 -4.15
N CYS A 60 -5.45 9.61 -3.46
CA CYS A 60 -5.12 11.02 -3.39
C CYS A 60 -3.88 11.35 -2.53
N GLY A 61 -3.28 10.38 -1.84
CA GLY A 61 -2.14 10.61 -0.96
C GLY A 61 -2.51 11.13 0.43
N GLN A 62 -3.78 11.05 0.81
CA GLN A 62 -4.24 11.44 2.15
C GLN A 62 -3.52 10.60 3.21
N GLY A 63 -2.78 11.25 4.09
CA GLY A 63 -2.13 10.58 5.23
C GLY A 63 -3.12 10.23 6.35
N TRP A 64 -2.78 9.21 7.13
CA TRP A 64 -3.41 8.85 8.41
C TRP A 64 -2.33 8.33 9.37
N GLY A 65 -2.63 8.25 10.66
CA GLY A 65 -1.68 7.73 11.65
C GLY A 65 -1.73 6.21 11.70
N GLY A 66 -0.68 5.53 11.24
CA GLY A 66 -0.50 4.07 11.33
C GLY A 66 -0.40 3.36 9.98
N PRO A 67 -0.03 2.07 9.96
CA PRO A 67 0.21 1.32 8.72
C PRO A 67 -1.06 0.94 7.95
N GLY A 68 -2.26 1.29 8.45
CA GLY A 68 -3.54 0.92 7.84
C GLY A 68 -3.97 -0.53 8.08
N VAL A 69 -3.06 -1.39 8.54
CA VAL A 69 -3.32 -2.79 8.95
C VAL A 69 -4.08 -2.89 10.29
N GLY A 70 -4.03 -1.83 11.11
CA GLY A 70 -4.69 -1.76 12.43
C GLY A 70 -6.16 -1.36 12.42
N GLY A 71 -6.81 -1.32 11.25
CA GLY A 71 -8.24 -1.01 11.13
C GLY A 71 -8.57 0.47 10.90
N ASP A 72 -7.58 1.34 10.68
CA ASP A 72 -7.83 2.75 10.31
C ASP A 72 -8.39 2.91 8.89
N LEU A 73 -8.21 1.90 8.02
CA LEU A 73 -8.76 1.88 6.67
C LEU A 73 -9.90 0.87 6.60
N HIS A 74 -11.04 1.32 6.09
CA HIS A 74 -12.24 0.49 5.94
C HIS A 74 -12.62 0.38 4.46
N PRO A 75 -12.73 -0.83 3.90
CA PRO A 75 -13.21 -1.00 2.53
C PRO A 75 -14.69 -0.60 2.44
N THR A 76 -15.08 -0.03 1.31
CA THR A 76 -16.46 0.33 1.01
C THR A 76 -16.74 0.17 -0.48
N SER A 77 -17.98 -0.19 -0.82
CA SER A 77 -18.50 -0.20 -2.19
C SER A 77 -19.05 1.15 -2.64
N GLU A 78 -19.08 2.15 -1.74
CA GLU A 78 -19.60 3.48 -2.05
C GLU A 78 -18.71 4.21 -3.06
N GLN A 79 -19.32 5.12 -3.81
CA GLN A 79 -18.61 5.90 -4.82
C GLN A 79 -17.63 6.89 -4.16
N VAL A 80 -16.55 7.20 -4.88
CA VAL A 80 -15.56 8.19 -4.47
C VAL A 80 -16.21 9.56 -4.30
N THR A 81 -16.11 10.11 -3.07
CA THR A 81 -16.58 11.46 -2.73
C THR A 81 -15.44 12.44 -2.47
N CYS A 82 -14.20 11.96 -2.36
CA CYS A 82 -13.03 12.81 -2.20
C CYS A 82 -12.73 13.63 -3.48
N GLU A 83 -12.74 14.95 -3.35
CA GLU A 83 -12.58 15.90 -4.46
C GLU A 83 -11.11 16.17 -4.87
N HIS A 84 -10.09 15.59 -4.20
CA HIS A 84 -8.68 16.05 -4.27
C HIS A 84 -7.88 15.93 -5.60
N GLN A 85 -8.24 15.16 -6.62
CA GLN A 85 -8.88 15.59 -7.88
C GLN A 85 -9.54 14.31 -8.40
N ARG A 86 -10.83 14.16 -8.06
CA ARG A 86 -11.67 12.94 -8.03
C ARG A 86 -10.90 11.66 -7.70
N CYS A 87 -10.35 11.62 -6.50
CA CYS A 87 -9.39 10.63 -5.99
C CYS A 87 -8.42 10.09 -7.05
N ARG A 88 -7.83 11.06 -7.76
CA ARG A 88 -6.69 11.08 -8.67
C ARG A 88 -6.39 9.82 -9.50
N GLY A 89 -7.20 9.25 -10.39
CA GLY A 89 -8.61 9.39 -10.74
C GLY A 89 -9.22 7.97 -10.76
N ALA A 90 -9.67 7.53 -9.58
CA ALA A 90 -10.32 6.24 -9.30
C ALA A 90 -9.53 4.94 -9.55
N ALA A 91 -8.20 4.96 -9.37
CA ALA A 91 -7.25 3.85 -9.57
C ALA A 91 -7.77 2.44 -9.15
N ALA A 92 -7.50 1.36 -9.90
CA ALA A 92 -6.18 0.79 -10.27
C ALA A 92 -6.02 0.39 -11.78
N PRO A 93 -4.79 0.24 -12.35
CA PRO A 93 -3.96 -0.98 -12.17
C PRO A 93 -2.45 -0.71 -11.87
N GLY A 94 -1.82 -1.51 -10.99
CA GLY A 94 -0.42 -1.34 -10.52
C GLY A 94 0.61 -2.18 -11.29
N VAL A 95 1.94 -2.10 -11.15
CA VAL A 95 2.93 -1.14 -10.58
C VAL A 95 4.10 -1.12 -11.61
N PRO A 96 4.87 -0.04 -11.81
CA PRO A 96 6.28 -0.18 -11.41
C PRO A 96 6.83 1.02 -10.67
N ALA A 97 7.49 0.71 -9.55
CA ALA A 97 8.24 1.64 -8.74
C ALA A 97 9.64 1.82 -9.35
N HIS A 98 10.02 3.07 -9.63
CA HIS A 98 11.27 3.67 -9.18
C HIS A 98 11.35 5.10 -9.71
N ARG A 99 11.34 6.11 -8.83
CA ARG A 99 11.94 7.40 -9.17
C ARG A 99 12.71 7.93 -7.98
N ALA A 100 14.03 7.79 -8.13
CA ALA A 100 15.14 8.44 -7.46
C ALA A 100 14.89 8.95 -6.04
N GLN A 101 15.58 8.30 -5.11
CA GLN A 101 15.85 8.75 -3.75
C GLN A 101 16.35 10.20 -3.76
N LEU A 102 15.75 11.06 -2.93
CA LEU A 102 16.22 12.43 -2.73
C LEU A 102 17.58 12.38 -2.03
N ALA A 103 18.62 12.87 -2.71
CA ALA A 103 19.86 13.24 -2.05
C ALA A 103 19.53 14.40 -1.09
N LEU A 104 19.75 14.17 0.20
CA LEU A 104 19.74 15.23 1.19
C LEU A 104 21.18 15.74 1.30
N ASP A 105 21.49 16.79 0.55
CA ASP A 105 22.74 17.52 0.74
C ASP A 105 22.65 18.31 2.06
N LEU A 106 23.00 17.64 3.15
CA LEU A 106 23.27 18.29 4.43
C LEU A 106 24.62 19.00 4.29
N GLY A 107 24.57 20.25 3.82
CA GLY A 107 25.71 21.15 3.86
C GLY A 107 26.22 21.29 5.29
N VAL A 108 27.45 20.83 5.51
CA VAL A 108 28.31 21.18 6.65
C VAL A 108 29.24 22.29 6.20
#